data_AF-A0A191HX36-F1
#
_entry.id   AF-A0A191HX36-F1
#
_cell.length_a   1.000
_cell.length_b   1.000
_cell.length_c   1.000
_cell.angle_alpha   90.00
_cell.angle_beta   90.00
_cell.angle_gamma   90.00
#
_symmetry.space_group_name_H-M   'P 1'
#
loop_
_entity.id
_entity.type
_entity.pdbx_description
1 polymer ?
#
loop_
_entity_poly.entity_id
_entity_poly.type
_entity_poly.pdbx_seq_one_letter_code
_entity_poly.pdbx_strand_id
1 'polypeptide(L)'
;MKKLITSVLILSVLLNMCVSNSLFAKLQTISQAVPDCAISTDNEPINAVSQTSVTFAQQFPNRHTAEVIAARFNRGADSEITDDIISKCTDLPLRNSELTDISGIEIFANLARLDLFSNDLTTLPDSIGSLLKLSNLILTNNQLKTLPDSMKNLSNLFL
;
A
#
# COMPACT_ATOMS: atom_id res chain seq x y z
N MET A 1 -38.96 -11.76 -5.26
CA MET A 1 -38.17 -11.09 -6.33
C MET A 1 -37.54 -9.75 -5.90
N LYS A 2 -37.25 -9.52 -4.61
CA LYS A 2 -36.61 -8.28 -4.11
C LYS A 2 -35.18 -8.47 -3.55
N LYS A 3 -34.71 -9.70 -3.35
CA LYS A 3 -33.35 -9.99 -2.85
C LYS A 3 -32.27 -10.05 -3.94
N LEU A 4 -32.65 -10.32 -5.20
CA LEU A 4 -31.70 -10.44 -6.31
C LEU A 4 -31.27 -9.07 -6.88
N ILE A 5 -32.17 -8.08 -6.87
CA ILE A 5 -31.91 -6.75 -7.45
C ILE A 5 -30.93 -5.95 -6.57
N THR A 6 -30.99 -6.11 -5.24
CA THR A 6 -30.08 -5.42 -4.30
C THR A 6 -28.64 -5.96 -4.38
N SER A 7 -28.44 -7.26 -4.64
CA SER A 7 -27.10 -7.84 -4.83
C SER A 7 -26.45 -7.42 -6.15
N VAL A 8 -27.23 -7.24 -7.22
CA VAL A 8 -26.70 -6.80 -8.53
C VAL A 8 -26.28 -5.32 -8.49
N LEU A 9 -27.00 -4.47 -7.77
CA LEU A 9 -26.59 -3.07 -7.60
C LEU A 9 -25.31 -2.93 -6.79
N ILE A 10 -25.14 -3.69 -5.71
CA ILE A 10 -23.92 -3.65 -4.88
C ILE A 10 -22.69 -4.12 -5.69
N LEU A 11 -22.84 -5.15 -6.53
CA LEU A 11 -21.77 -5.64 -7.39
C LEU A 11 -21.39 -4.64 -8.50
N SER A 12 -22.39 -3.91 -9.03
CA SER A 12 -22.15 -2.87 -10.05
C SER A 12 -21.42 -1.64 -9.50
N VAL A 13 -21.67 -1.26 -8.24
CA VAL A 13 -20.99 -0.13 -7.58
C VAL A 13 -19.55 -0.51 -7.19
N LEU A 14 -19.31 -1.76 -6.76
CA LEU A 14 -17.98 -2.26 -6.43
C LEU A 14 -17.08 -2.42 -7.67
N LEU A 15 -17.63 -2.83 -8.82
CA LEU A 15 -16.88 -2.80 -10.08
C LEU A 15 -16.53 -1.37 -10.49
N ASN A 16 -17.45 -0.41 -10.30
CA ASN A 16 -17.26 0.96 -10.77
C ASN A 16 -16.29 1.78 -9.88
N MET A 17 -16.09 1.40 -8.62
CA MET A 17 -15.05 1.98 -7.76
C MET A 17 -13.64 1.45 -8.07
N CYS A 18 -13.51 0.31 -8.76
CA CYS A 18 -12.22 -0.27 -9.12
C CYS A 18 -11.67 0.24 -10.47
N VAL A 19 -12.50 0.93 -11.27
CA VAL A 19 -12.12 1.42 -12.61
C VAL A 19 -11.52 2.83 -12.56
N SER A 20 -11.60 3.53 -11.42
CA SER A 20 -11.11 4.89 -11.25
C SER A 20 -9.70 4.94 -10.66
N ASN A 21 -8.70 4.36 -11.30
CA ASN A 21 -7.35 4.92 -11.25
C ASN A 21 -6.42 4.36 -12.34
N SER A 22 -6.19 5.19 -13.37
CA SER A 22 -4.98 5.29 -14.19
C SER A 22 -4.41 4.07 -14.95
N LEU A 23 -4.92 2.83 -14.81
CA LEU A 23 -4.33 1.64 -15.44
C LEU A 23 -4.95 1.28 -16.81
N PHE A 24 -6.23 1.63 -17.06
CA PHE A 24 -6.90 1.24 -18.31
C PHE A 24 -6.39 2.01 -19.54
N ALA A 25 -5.94 3.26 -19.37
CA ALA A 25 -5.49 4.11 -20.47
C ALA A 25 -4.16 3.65 -21.12
N LYS A 26 -3.34 2.84 -20.43
CA LYS A 26 -2.08 2.31 -20.97
C LYS A 26 -2.21 0.96 -21.67
N LEU A 27 -3.27 0.20 -21.41
CA LEU A 27 -3.44 -1.16 -21.96
C LEU A 27 -4.11 -1.19 -23.34
N GLN A 28 -4.75 -0.10 -23.79
CA GLN A 28 -5.46 -0.06 -25.08
C GLN A 28 -4.54 0.15 -26.30
N THR A 29 -3.30 0.60 -26.09
CA THR A 29 -2.37 0.96 -27.20
C THR A 29 -1.49 -0.21 -27.67
N ILE A 30 -1.40 -1.32 -26.92
CA ILE A 30 -0.42 -2.39 -27.18
C ILE A 30 -1.02 -3.57 -28.00
N SER A 31 -2.34 -3.63 -28.18
CA SER A 31 -3.02 -4.79 -28.77
C SER A 31 -3.51 -4.60 -30.22
N GLN A 32 -2.74 -3.96 -31.12
CA GLN A 32 -3.10 -3.90 -32.56
C GLN A 32 -1.93 -3.95 -33.55
N ALA A 33 -0.89 -4.74 -33.28
CA ALA A 33 0.06 -5.11 -34.33
C ALA A 33 0.57 -6.55 -34.13
N VAL A 34 0.00 -7.50 -34.89
CA VAL A 34 0.64 -8.62 -35.64
C VAL A 34 -0.47 -9.64 -35.99
N PRO A 35 -0.58 -10.10 -37.25
CA PRO A 35 -1.69 -10.97 -37.71
C PRO A 35 -1.37 -12.47 -37.59
N ASP A 36 -2.46 -13.24 -37.36
CA ASP A 36 -2.72 -14.66 -37.59
C ASP A 36 -1.55 -15.66 -37.78
N CYS A 37 -1.41 -16.60 -36.82
CA CYS A 37 -1.19 -18.01 -37.15
C CYS A 37 -1.44 -18.96 -35.94
N ALA A 38 -2.35 -19.91 -36.16
CA ALA A 38 -2.50 -21.26 -35.60
C ALA A 38 -2.37 -21.53 -34.08
N ILE A 39 -3.48 -22.01 -33.51
CA ILE A 39 -3.62 -22.63 -32.17
C ILE A 39 -3.01 -24.04 -32.19
N SER A 40 -2.08 -24.34 -31.28
CA SER A 40 -1.80 -25.71 -30.82
C SER A 40 -2.07 -25.82 -29.32
N THR A 41 -2.84 -26.84 -28.97
CA THR A 41 -3.30 -27.18 -27.64
C THR A 41 -2.19 -27.82 -26.82
N ASP A 42 -1.63 -27.07 -25.88
CA ASP A 42 -0.97 -27.62 -24.70
C ASP A 42 -1.66 -27.02 -23.47
N ASN A 43 -2.51 -27.84 -22.83
CA ASN A 43 -3.06 -27.58 -21.50
C ASN A 43 -1.90 -27.71 -20.49
N GLU A 44 -1.10 -26.66 -20.35
CA GLU A 44 -0.39 -26.39 -19.10
C GLU A 44 -1.44 -26.02 -18.04
N PRO A 45 -1.37 -26.55 -16.80
CA PRO A 45 -2.24 -26.09 -15.74
C PRO A 45 -1.99 -24.59 -15.57
N ILE A 46 -3.07 -23.81 -15.50
CA ILE A 46 -3.02 -22.39 -15.10
C ILE A 46 -2.49 -22.36 -13.67
N ASN A 47 -1.17 -22.39 -13.52
CA ASN A 47 -0.49 -22.32 -12.25
C ASN A 47 -0.42 -20.84 -11.87
N ALA A 48 -1.43 -20.44 -11.12
CA ALA A 48 -1.42 -19.46 -10.04
C ALA A 48 -0.33 -18.36 -10.03
N VAL A 49 -0.84 -17.13 -9.91
CA VAL A 49 -0.22 -15.93 -9.35
C VAL A 49 0.77 -15.20 -10.26
N SER A 50 0.24 -14.28 -11.06
CA SER A 50 0.98 -13.07 -11.41
C SER A 50 1.26 -12.30 -10.13
N GLN A 51 2.42 -12.56 -9.50
CA GLN A 51 2.99 -11.66 -8.51
C GLN A 51 3.28 -10.36 -9.24
N THR A 52 2.39 -9.39 -9.10
CA THR A 52 2.65 -8.03 -9.55
C THR A 52 3.66 -7.46 -8.56
N SER A 53 4.93 -7.53 -8.93
CA SER A 53 6.02 -6.82 -8.26
C SER A 53 5.65 -5.34 -8.16
N VAL A 54 5.33 -4.87 -6.96
CA VAL A 54 5.01 -3.45 -6.67
C VAL A 54 6.27 -2.80 -6.10
N THR A 55 6.65 -1.63 -6.62
CA THR A 55 7.82 -0.88 -6.12
C THR A 55 7.46 0.06 -4.97
N PHE A 56 8.44 0.53 -4.20
CA PHE A 56 8.21 1.56 -3.17
C PHE A 56 7.57 2.82 -3.77
N ALA A 57 8.04 3.28 -4.93
CA ALA A 57 7.48 4.46 -5.60
C ALA A 57 6.03 4.28 -6.07
N GLN A 58 5.58 3.03 -6.29
CA GLN A 58 4.19 2.72 -6.63
C GLN A 58 3.30 2.58 -5.39
N GLN A 59 3.87 2.09 -4.29
CA GLN A 59 3.14 1.83 -3.05
C GLN A 59 2.91 3.10 -2.23
N PHE A 60 3.90 3.98 -2.16
CA PHE A 60 3.82 5.21 -1.36
C PHE A 60 3.49 6.39 -2.28
N PRO A 61 2.35 7.11 -2.06
CA PRO A 61 1.97 8.25 -2.90
C PRO A 61 3.01 9.37 -2.90
N ASN A 62 3.69 9.57 -1.77
CA ASN A 62 4.79 10.51 -1.65
C ASN A 62 6.12 9.83 -2.02
N ARG A 63 6.78 10.34 -3.06
CA ARG A 63 8.05 9.78 -3.57
C ARG A 63 9.19 9.90 -2.56
N HIS A 64 9.27 10.99 -1.80
CA HIS A 64 10.28 11.14 -0.75
C HIS A 64 10.08 10.12 0.36
N THR A 65 8.83 9.89 0.77
CA THR A 65 8.46 8.82 1.71
C THR A 65 8.88 7.45 1.19
N ALA A 66 8.62 7.15 -0.09
CA ALA A 66 9.08 5.93 -0.74
C ALA A 66 10.61 5.77 -0.66
N GLU A 67 11.36 6.83 -0.97
CA GLU A 67 12.82 6.83 -0.94
C GLU A 67 13.37 6.60 0.47
N VAL A 68 12.87 7.33 1.47
CA VAL A 68 13.30 7.21 2.86
C VAL A 68 13.04 5.80 3.38
N ILE A 69 11.84 5.23 3.12
CA ILE A 69 11.49 3.88 3.55
C ILE A 69 12.34 2.84 2.81
N ALA A 70 12.47 2.95 1.49
CA ALA A 70 13.30 2.02 0.71
C ALA A 70 14.76 2.02 1.19
N ALA A 71 15.30 3.19 1.55
CA ALA A 71 16.65 3.31 2.08
C ALA A 71 16.84 2.55 3.40
N ARG A 72 15.80 2.36 4.23
CA ARG A 72 15.88 1.51 5.44
C ARG A 72 16.10 0.03 5.13
N PHE A 73 15.78 -0.38 3.91
CA PHE A 73 16.02 -1.73 3.41
C PHE A 73 17.22 -1.80 2.46
N ASN A 74 18.07 -0.75 2.41
CA ASN A 74 19.18 -0.62 1.46
C ASN A 74 18.73 -0.74 0.00
N ARG A 75 17.57 -0.17 -0.32
CA ARG A 75 16.94 -0.20 -1.65
C ARG A 75 16.60 1.20 -2.14
N GLY A 76 16.42 1.34 -3.44
CA GLY A 76 15.90 2.57 -4.06
C GLY A 76 14.38 2.56 -4.15
N ALA A 77 13.76 3.71 -4.37
CA ALA A 77 12.31 3.81 -4.49
C ALA A 77 11.72 2.95 -5.63
N ASP A 78 12.46 2.75 -6.72
CA ASP A 78 12.00 1.92 -7.85
C ASP A 78 12.26 0.41 -7.62
N SER A 79 12.80 0.02 -6.47
CA SER A 79 12.96 -1.39 -6.11
C SER A 79 11.63 -2.02 -5.71
N GLU A 80 11.47 -3.30 -6.01
CA GLU A 80 10.33 -4.10 -5.56
C GLU A 80 10.27 -4.19 -4.03
N ILE A 81 9.05 -4.09 -3.50
CA ILE A 81 8.71 -4.45 -2.15
C ILE A 81 8.38 -5.94 -2.15
N THR A 82 9.27 -6.74 -1.58
CA THR A 82 9.06 -8.18 -1.49
C THR A 82 8.28 -8.55 -0.23
N ASP A 83 7.59 -9.68 -0.26
CA ASP A 83 6.92 -10.25 0.92
C ASP A 83 7.88 -10.47 2.09
N ASP A 84 9.16 -10.73 1.81
CA ASP A 84 10.21 -10.86 2.82
C ASP A 84 10.42 -9.56 3.60
N ILE A 85 10.47 -8.42 2.90
CA ILE A 85 10.58 -7.09 3.51
C ILE A 85 9.36 -6.81 4.38
N ILE A 86 8.16 -7.05 3.83
CA ILE A 86 6.90 -6.78 4.51
C ILE A 86 6.77 -7.64 5.77
N SER A 87 7.04 -8.94 5.65
CA SER A 87 6.84 -9.89 6.75
C SER A 87 7.86 -9.73 7.87
N LYS A 88 9.11 -9.35 7.56
CA LYS A 88 10.18 -9.20 8.56
C LYS A 88 10.26 -7.81 9.20
N CYS A 89 9.66 -6.78 8.59
CA CYS A 89 9.71 -5.43 9.15
C CYS A 89 8.90 -5.35 10.45
N THR A 90 9.61 -5.15 11.56
CA THR A 90 9.05 -5.03 12.92
C THR A 90 9.41 -3.70 13.58
N ASP A 91 10.47 -3.05 13.13
CA ASP A 91 10.92 -1.73 13.58
C ASP A 91 11.24 -0.89 12.35
N LEU A 92 10.67 0.32 12.28
CA LEU A 92 10.93 1.26 11.20
C LEU A 92 11.27 2.65 11.77
N PRO A 93 12.57 2.96 11.90
CA PRO A 93 13.02 4.28 12.32
C PRO A 93 13.05 5.26 11.15
N LEU A 94 12.21 6.28 11.19
CA LEU A 94 12.04 7.31 10.16
C LEU A 94 12.25 8.72 10.73
N ARG A 95 13.18 8.86 11.68
CA ARG A 95 13.46 10.13 12.37
C ARG A 95 14.13 11.15 11.45
N ASN A 96 13.89 12.44 11.67
CA ASN A 96 14.61 13.53 10.98
C ASN A 96 14.66 13.34 9.46
N SER A 97 13.54 12.97 8.87
CA SER A 97 13.48 12.58 7.45
C SER A 97 12.58 13.51 6.63
N GLU A 98 12.21 14.68 7.18
CA GLU A 98 11.40 15.69 6.48
C GLU A 98 10.10 15.10 5.89
N LEU A 99 9.54 14.08 6.57
CA LEU A 99 8.35 13.39 6.09
C LEU A 99 7.11 14.27 6.31
N THR A 100 6.35 14.51 5.24
CA THR A 100 5.08 15.22 5.28
C THR A 100 3.87 14.30 5.16
N ASP A 101 4.08 13.07 4.67
CA ASP A 101 3.06 12.03 4.47
C ASP A 101 3.64 10.64 4.72
N ILE A 102 2.86 9.75 5.32
CA ILE A 102 3.23 8.34 5.56
C ILE A 102 2.16 7.37 5.05
N SER A 103 1.32 7.81 4.12
CA SER A 103 0.31 6.97 3.48
C SER A 103 0.96 5.77 2.79
N GLY A 104 0.38 4.58 2.93
CA GLY A 104 0.93 3.32 2.40
C GLY A 104 1.72 2.50 3.42
N ILE A 105 1.93 3.02 4.65
CA ILE A 105 2.65 2.31 5.71
C ILE A 105 1.92 1.05 6.21
N GLU A 106 0.61 0.95 5.98
CA GLU A 106 -0.23 -0.16 6.43
C GLU A 106 0.18 -1.53 5.87
N ILE A 107 0.99 -1.56 4.80
CA ILE A 107 1.54 -2.81 4.26
C ILE A 107 2.39 -3.56 5.30
N PHE A 108 3.06 -2.84 6.20
CA PHE A 108 3.92 -3.43 7.22
C PHE A 108 3.09 -3.94 8.41
N ALA A 109 2.21 -4.91 8.17
CA ALA A 109 1.28 -5.45 9.17
C ALA A 109 1.95 -6.04 10.42
N ASN A 110 3.26 -6.34 10.34
CA ASN A 110 4.06 -6.84 11.46
C ASN A 110 4.80 -5.76 12.26
N LEU A 111 4.62 -4.48 11.91
CA LEU A 111 5.32 -3.38 12.55
C LEU A 111 4.92 -3.26 14.03
N ALA A 112 5.92 -3.37 14.91
CA ALA A 112 5.77 -3.24 16.35
C ALA A 112 6.24 -1.86 16.83
N ARG A 113 7.23 -1.27 16.16
CA ARG A 113 7.76 0.07 16.46
C ARG A 113 7.81 0.94 15.21
N LEU A 114 7.23 2.13 15.30
CA LEU A 114 7.32 3.17 14.28
C LEU A 114 7.82 4.46 14.94
N ASP A 115 9.02 4.90 14.54
CA ASP A 115 9.63 6.13 15.07
C ASP A 115 9.62 7.23 14.01
N LEU A 116 8.72 8.19 14.18
CA LEU A 116 8.53 9.36 13.32
C LEU A 116 9.00 10.64 14.00
N PHE A 117 9.88 10.54 15.00
CA PHE A 117 10.40 11.71 15.72
C PHE A 117 10.98 12.74 14.76
N SER A 118 10.58 14.01 14.94
CA SER A 118 11.15 15.15 14.22
C SER A 118 10.97 15.03 12.70
N ASN A 119 9.72 15.12 12.28
CA ASN A 119 9.29 15.20 10.88
C ASN A 119 8.26 16.33 10.73
N ASP A 120 7.74 16.54 9.51
CA ASP A 120 6.80 17.61 9.18
C ASP A 120 5.37 17.09 8.97
N LEU A 121 4.99 16.01 9.68
CA LEU A 121 3.67 15.43 9.56
C LEU A 121 2.62 16.38 10.13
N THR A 122 1.64 16.74 9.31
CA THR A 122 0.49 17.57 9.70
C THR A 122 -0.74 16.74 10.02
N THR A 123 -0.83 15.54 9.44
CA THR A 123 -1.84 14.51 9.68
C THR A 123 -1.19 13.12 9.67
N LEU A 124 -1.94 12.12 10.13
CA LEU A 124 -1.62 10.70 9.91
C LEU A 124 -2.72 10.08 9.03
N PRO A 125 -2.38 9.11 8.17
CA PRO A 125 -3.38 8.41 7.37
C PRO A 125 -4.29 7.58 8.28
N ASP A 126 -5.58 7.50 7.92
CA ASP A 126 -6.55 6.66 8.65
C ASP A 126 -6.12 5.18 8.62
N SER A 127 -5.34 4.74 7.63
CA SER A 127 -4.83 3.37 7.54
C SER A 127 -3.86 2.99 8.67
N ILE A 128 -3.34 3.96 9.44
CA ILE A 128 -2.43 3.69 10.57
C ILE A 128 -3.07 2.74 11.60
N GLY A 129 -4.41 2.80 11.76
CA GLY A 129 -5.16 1.94 12.67
C GLY A 129 -5.18 0.46 12.27
N SER A 130 -4.69 0.10 11.07
CA SER A 130 -4.54 -1.28 10.62
C SER A 130 -3.27 -1.96 11.16
N LEU A 131 -2.34 -1.20 11.76
CA LEU A 131 -1.10 -1.72 12.33
C LEU A 131 -1.34 -2.35 13.71
N LEU A 132 -2.09 -3.44 13.76
CA LEU A 132 -2.57 -4.04 15.02
C LEU A 132 -1.44 -4.54 15.95
N LYS A 133 -0.23 -4.78 15.42
CA LYS A 133 0.94 -5.16 16.22
C LYS A 133 1.74 -3.97 16.75
N LEU A 134 1.40 -2.76 16.34
CA LEU A 134 2.11 -1.55 16.75
C LEU A 134 1.93 -1.34 18.24
N SER A 135 3.05 -1.32 18.95
CA SER A 135 3.11 -1.15 20.40
C SER A 135 3.87 0.10 20.82
N ASN A 136 4.70 0.64 19.93
CA ASN A 136 5.43 1.87 20.16
C ASN A 136 5.34 2.79 18.93
N LEU A 137 4.69 3.94 19.09
CA LEU A 137 4.53 4.95 18.05
C LEU A 137 5.06 6.29 18.57
N ILE A 138 6.17 6.76 18.00
CA ILE A 138 6.80 8.03 18.40
C ILE A 138 6.45 9.09 17.37
N LEU A 139 5.69 10.11 17.79
CA LEU A 139 5.24 11.22 16.94
C LEU A 139 5.75 12.60 17.41
N THR A 140 6.60 12.64 18.44
CA THR A 140 7.09 13.89 19.02
C THR A 140 7.85 14.72 17.99
N ASN A 141 7.73 16.05 18.10
CA ASN A 141 8.31 17.01 17.15
C ASN A 141 7.76 16.85 15.72
N ASN A 142 6.44 16.77 15.60
CA ASN A 142 5.70 16.90 14.34
C ASN A 142 4.72 18.08 14.44
N GLN A 143 3.98 18.35 13.36
CA GLN A 143 2.99 19.44 13.27
C GLN A 143 1.54 18.91 13.31
N LEU A 144 1.33 17.75 13.94
CA LEU A 144 0.04 17.08 14.04
C LEU A 144 -0.96 17.91 14.85
N LYS A 145 -2.09 18.28 14.24
CA LYS A 145 -3.19 18.98 14.92
C LYS A 145 -4.26 18.04 15.44
N THR A 146 -4.44 16.93 14.73
CA THR A 146 -5.44 15.92 15.02
C THR A 146 -4.84 14.56 14.78
N LEU A 147 -5.52 13.57 15.35
CA LEU A 147 -5.13 12.18 15.38
C LEU A 147 -6.31 11.39 14.75
N PRO A 148 -6.08 10.47 13.78
CA PRO A 148 -7.17 9.79 13.10
C PRO A 148 -7.95 8.87 14.06
N ASP A 149 -9.26 8.79 13.86
CA ASP A 149 -10.17 7.99 14.70
C ASP A 149 -9.79 6.50 14.71
N SER A 150 -9.13 6.02 13.66
CA SER A 150 -8.68 4.64 13.52
C SER A 150 -7.61 4.24 14.54
N MET A 151 -6.91 5.19 15.16
CA MET A 151 -5.93 4.86 16.21
C MET A 151 -6.54 4.18 17.44
N LYS A 152 -7.85 4.31 17.65
CA LYS A 152 -8.55 3.52 18.68
C LYS A 152 -8.42 2.00 18.46
N ASN A 153 -8.09 1.57 17.24
CA ASN A 153 -7.88 0.16 16.91
C ASN A 153 -6.49 -0.34 17.31
N LEU A 154 -5.55 0.55 17.66
CA LEU A 154 -4.20 0.20 18.08
C LEU A 154 -4.20 -0.26 19.55
N SER A 155 -4.79 -1.43 19.79
CA SER A 155 -5.00 -1.98 21.13
C SER A 155 -3.70 -2.30 21.89
N ASN A 156 -2.58 -2.46 21.18
CA ASN A 156 -1.28 -2.76 21.75
C ASN A 156 -0.42 -1.52 22.00
N LEU A 157 -0.88 -0.32 21.64
CA LEU A 157 -0.10 0.91 21.75
C LEU A 157 -0.01 1.35 23.21
N PHE A 158 1.22 1.36 23.73
CA PHE A 158 1.51 1.99 25.01
C PHE A 158 1.81 3.47 24.76
N LEU A 159 0.99 4.35 25.34
CA LEU A 159 1.15 5.80 25.31
C LEU A 159 2.13 6.28 26.38
#